data_AF-A0A840ELG4-F1
#
_entry.id   AF-A0A840ELG4-F1
#
_cell.length_a   1.000
_cell.length_b   1.000
_cell.length_c   1.000
_cell.angle_alpha   90.00
_cell.angle_beta   90.00
_cell.angle_gamma   90.00
#
_symmetry.space_group_name_H-M   'P 1'
#
loop_
_entity.id
_entity.type
_entity.pdbx_description
1 polymer ?
#
loop_
_entity_poly.entity_id
_entity_poly.type
_entity_poly.pdbx_seq_one_letter_code
_entity_poly.pdbx_strand_id
1 'polypeptide(L)'
;MMKKLILFLTLLIAHSSLAQELALVNENKKFGYINKSGEVVLEPQYDKSGNFNNGLAPVLENGKWGFINPKGEWVIKPKYDRVKDFNSGIAVVLHTEEWFYINKKGERLTFAETEKIFDFNQGVAFIRNANKVGLINPSGEVVLKPTYDIIKPFENGFARVKKGDFWGVITTTGKIVVPVEYQSVGNYNKGVVQVEKDGEFGVFTKGKFKPVEGVEKIWDFSEGLAYAKKEKKIGFINAQGNWVVAPIYKKAKMFKNGLAPVVLKKNWGYINKQGKVIIDFNYRDAEVFSNDELAPVKIGKTWGFINKKAVLVIPNLYQITAGSFNFFSSSPKGFINGVARVKKDNKWGFIRTDGSVIGKWYDNAELFSK
;
A
#
# COMPACT_ATOMS: atom_id res chain seq x y z
N MET A 1 19.28 49.96 44.78
CA MET A 1 20.11 48.90 44.15
C MET A 1 19.21 47.89 43.46
N MET A 2 19.13 47.95 42.13
CA MET A 2 18.45 46.95 41.30
C MET A 2 19.33 45.70 41.17
N LYS A 3 18.84 44.50 41.51
CA LYS A 3 19.43 43.23 41.05
C LYS A 3 18.37 42.19 40.69
N LYS A 4 18.03 42.24 39.40
CA LYS A 4 17.84 41.13 38.43
C LYS A 4 16.96 39.94 38.84
N LEU A 5 15.75 40.01 38.30
CA LEU A 5 14.93 38.91 37.79
C LEU A 5 15.76 38.01 36.85
N ILE A 6 15.83 36.71 37.11
CA ILE A 6 16.25 35.71 36.11
C ILE A 6 15.08 34.76 35.91
N LEU A 7 14.36 34.98 34.82
CA LEU A 7 13.34 34.11 34.28
C LEU A 7 14.04 33.04 33.42
N PHE A 8 14.12 31.80 33.90
CA PHE A 8 14.56 30.68 33.07
C PHE A 8 13.35 30.19 32.25
N LEU A 9 13.22 30.69 31.03
CA LEU A 9 12.31 30.15 30.03
C LEU A 9 13.08 29.11 29.20
N THR A 10 13.03 27.84 29.60
CA THR A 10 13.53 26.75 28.74
C THR A 10 12.53 26.50 27.62
N LEU A 11 12.85 27.03 26.43
CA LEU A 11 12.14 26.74 25.18
C LEU A 11 12.42 25.27 24.79
N LEU A 12 11.50 24.37 25.13
CA LEU A 12 11.55 22.98 24.69
C LEU A 12 11.20 22.94 23.19
N ILE A 13 12.20 23.12 22.32
CA ILE A 13 12.02 22.91 20.88
C ILE A 13 11.88 21.41 20.66
N ALA A 14 10.64 20.93 20.67
CA ALA A 14 10.30 19.62 20.15
C ALA A 14 10.68 19.59 18.67
N HIS A 15 11.89 19.11 18.37
CA HIS A 15 12.27 18.74 17.02
C HIS A 15 11.44 17.51 16.67
N SER A 16 10.26 17.74 16.10
CA SER A 16 9.60 16.70 15.33
C SER A 16 10.52 16.40 14.16
N SER A 17 11.30 15.33 14.25
CA SER A 17 11.99 14.77 13.10
C SER A 17 10.90 14.35 12.11
N LEU A 18 10.59 15.21 11.13
CA LEU A 18 9.86 14.78 9.96
C LEU A 18 10.71 13.65 9.36
N ALA A 19 10.18 12.41 9.40
CA ALA A 19 10.84 11.28 8.77
C ALA A 19 11.05 11.64 7.30
N GLN A 20 12.31 11.79 6.90
CA GLN A 20 12.66 12.17 5.55
C GLN A 20 12.25 11.04 4.61
N GLU A 21 11.36 11.33 3.67
CA GLU A 21 10.96 10.36 2.67
C GLU A 21 12.05 10.23 1.60
N LEU A 22 12.60 9.02 1.46
CA LEU A 22 13.67 8.71 0.50
C LEU A 22 13.18 7.67 -0.51
N ALA A 23 13.65 7.81 -1.74
CA ALA A 23 13.44 6.85 -2.82
C ALA A 23 14.74 6.12 -3.12
N LEU A 24 14.68 4.79 -3.18
CA LEU A 24 15.78 3.95 -3.66
C LEU A 24 15.93 4.12 -5.16
N VAL A 25 17.14 4.43 -5.63
CA VAL A 25 17.48 4.57 -7.05
C VAL A 25 18.61 3.62 -7.43
N ASN A 26 18.60 3.17 -8.67
CA ASN A 26 19.64 2.31 -9.24
C ASN A 26 20.27 2.99 -10.46
N GLU A 27 21.59 3.12 -10.43
CA GLU A 27 22.40 3.66 -11.53
C GLU A 27 23.65 2.82 -11.68
N ASN A 28 23.94 2.38 -12.91
CA ASN A 28 25.13 1.58 -13.22
C ASN A 28 25.24 0.32 -12.32
N LYS A 29 24.10 -0.33 -12.04
CA LYS A 29 23.96 -1.50 -11.15
C LYS A 29 24.26 -1.24 -9.67
N LYS A 30 24.49 0.00 -9.25
CA LYS A 30 24.65 0.40 -7.84
C LYS A 30 23.40 1.10 -7.32
N PHE A 31 23.14 0.96 -6.04
CA PHE A 31 21.99 1.52 -5.37
C PHE A 31 22.38 2.72 -4.50
N GLY A 32 21.54 3.76 -4.56
CA GLY A 32 21.64 4.99 -3.78
C GLY A 32 20.25 5.51 -3.44
N TYR A 33 20.18 6.71 -2.86
CA TYR A 33 18.93 7.28 -2.37
C TYR A 33 18.81 8.76 -2.71
N ILE A 34 17.61 9.16 -3.11
CA ILE A 34 17.27 10.58 -3.34
C ILE A 34 16.13 11.04 -2.45
N ASN A 35 16.08 12.34 -2.19
CA ASN A 35 14.94 12.99 -1.54
C ASN A 35 13.90 13.48 -2.57
N LYS A 36 12.81 14.08 -2.08
CA LYS A 36 11.72 14.59 -2.94
C LYS A 36 12.08 15.81 -3.80
N SER A 37 13.16 16.54 -3.50
CA SER A 37 13.65 17.58 -4.41
C SER A 37 14.45 17.00 -5.58
N GLY A 38 14.86 15.72 -5.48
CA GLY A 38 15.66 15.01 -6.47
C GLY A 38 17.15 15.06 -6.18
N GLU A 39 17.54 15.60 -5.04
CA GLU A 39 18.93 15.61 -4.58
C GLU A 39 19.33 14.20 -4.15
N VAL A 40 20.55 13.81 -4.52
CA VAL A 40 21.14 12.57 -4.05
C VAL A 40 21.52 12.75 -2.59
N VAL A 41 20.92 11.94 -1.72
CA VAL A 41 21.20 11.92 -0.28
C VAL A 41 22.30 10.91 0.02
N LEU A 42 22.28 9.77 -0.68
CA LEU A 42 23.31 8.74 -0.60
C LEU A 42 23.66 8.33 -2.03
N GLU A 43 24.93 8.52 -2.40
CA GLU A 43 25.43 8.20 -3.73
C GLU A 43 25.22 6.71 -4.08
N PRO A 44 24.90 6.37 -5.33
CA PRO A 44 24.83 4.99 -5.79
C PRO A 44 26.16 4.25 -5.64
N GLN A 45 26.31 3.54 -4.52
CA GLN A 45 27.55 2.81 -4.17
C GLN A 45 27.29 1.38 -3.69
N TYR A 46 26.06 1.09 -3.23
CA TYR A 46 25.70 -0.20 -2.65
C TYR A 46 25.42 -1.26 -3.72
N ASP A 47 25.86 -2.50 -3.50
CA ASP A 47 25.60 -3.61 -4.43
C ASP A 47 24.12 -3.99 -4.47
N LYS A 48 23.48 -4.01 -3.29
CA LYS A 48 22.04 -4.18 -3.13
C LYS A 48 21.58 -3.38 -1.93
N SER A 49 20.34 -2.92 -2.02
CA SER A 49 19.71 -2.16 -0.95
C SER A 49 18.19 -2.29 -1.00
N GLY A 50 17.53 -2.20 0.15
CA GLY A 50 16.07 -2.08 0.27
C GLY A 50 15.61 -0.64 0.45
N ASN A 51 14.30 -0.45 0.62
CA ASN A 51 13.73 0.85 0.96
C ASN A 51 13.94 1.18 2.45
N PHE A 52 13.90 2.47 2.79
CA PHE A 52 13.78 2.86 4.19
C PHE A 52 12.40 2.45 4.71
N ASN A 53 12.40 1.71 5.82
CA ASN A 53 11.21 1.37 6.57
C ASN A 53 11.49 1.55 8.06
N ASN A 54 10.60 2.27 8.75
CA ASN A 54 10.79 2.62 10.15
C ASN A 54 12.15 3.32 10.40
N GLY A 55 12.66 4.08 9.43
CA GLY A 55 13.91 4.85 9.52
C GLY A 55 15.21 4.06 9.34
N LEU A 56 15.16 2.79 8.92
CA LEU A 56 16.33 1.99 8.57
C LEU A 56 16.16 1.36 7.19
N ALA A 57 17.25 1.20 6.46
CA ALA A 57 17.25 0.47 5.19
C ALA A 57 18.28 -0.68 5.22
N PRO A 58 17.93 -1.87 4.71
CA PRO A 58 18.87 -2.97 4.62
C PRO A 58 19.85 -2.73 3.46
N VAL A 59 21.13 -2.93 3.71
CA VAL A 59 22.20 -2.75 2.72
C VAL A 59 23.10 -3.98 2.71
N LEU A 60 23.45 -4.44 1.51
CA LEU A 60 24.41 -5.52 1.28
C LEU A 60 25.79 -4.92 1.04
N GLU A 61 26.75 -5.27 1.88
CA GLU A 61 28.16 -4.91 1.76
C GLU A 61 29.03 -6.14 2.02
N ASN A 62 30.00 -6.40 1.15
CA ASN A 62 30.93 -7.54 1.25
C ASN A 62 30.21 -8.90 1.46
N GLY A 63 29.06 -9.08 0.80
CA GLY A 63 28.28 -10.31 0.87
C GLY A 63 27.44 -10.50 2.14
N LYS A 64 27.44 -9.55 3.08
CA LYS A 64 26.61 -9.58 4.29
C LYS A 64 25.67 -8.39 4.36
N TRP A 65 24.50 -8.61 4.94
CA TRP A 65 23.49 -7.59 5.14
C TRP A 65 23.66 -6.91 6.51
N GLY A 66 23.49 -5.59 6.51
CA GLY A 66 23.35 -4.74 7.69
C GLY A 66 22.22 -3.72 7.47
N PHE A 67 22.14 -2.72 8.35
CA PHE A 67 21.14 -1.66 8.27
C PHE A 67 21.77 -0.28 8.50
N ILE A 68 21.44 0.65 7.61
CA ILE A 68 21.87 2.06 7.69
C ILE A 68 20.71 2.97 8.08
N ASN A 69 21.02 4.12 8.66
CA ASN A 69 20.08 5.23 8.82
C ASN A 69 20.04 6.13 7.56
N PRO A 70 19.16 7.14 7.49
CA PRO A 70 19.05 8.05 6.33
C PRO A 70 20.31 8.87 6.03
N LYS A 71 21.26 8.96 6.96
CA LYS A 71 22.57 9.60 6.76
C LYS A 71 23.62 8.65 6.17
N GLY A 72 23.28 7.38 5.95
CA GLY A 72 24.21 6.36 5.47
C GLY A 72 25.06 5.73 6.58
N GLU A 73 24.81 6.08 7.85
CA GLU A 73 25.57 5.55 8.98
C GLU A 73 25.04 4.16 9.35
N TRP A 74 25.94 3.20 9.58
CA TRP A 74 25.59 1.86 10.03
C TRP A 74 24.98 1.90 11.44
N VAL A 75 23.71 1.53 11.54
CA VAL A 75 23.06 1.27 12.83
C VAL A 75 23.29 -0.17 13.25
N ILE A 76 23.26 -1.09 12.28
CA ILE A 76 23.63 -2.50 12.46
C ILE A 76 24.62 -2.85 11.37
N LYS A 77 25.88 -3.13 11.75
CA LYS A 77 26.94 -3.45 10.80
C LYS A 77 26.62 -4.74 10.00
N PRO A 78 27.11 -4.86 8.75
CA PRO A 78 26.94 -6.07 7.95
C PRO A 78 27.43 -7.33 8.66
N LYS A 79 26.52 -8.27 8.90
CA LYS A 79 26.85 -9.60 9.46
C LYS A 79 25.84 -10.69 9.12
N TYR A 80 24.66 -10.32 8.63
CA TYR A 80 23.58 -11.28 8.35
C TYR A 80 23.68 -11.84 6.93
N ASP A 81 23.27 -13.09 6.74
CA ASP A 81 23.24 -13.76 5.44
C ASP A 81 22.06 -13.26 4.60
N ARG A 82 20.92 -12.99 5.26
CA ARG A 82 19.72 -12.39 4.67
C ARG A 82 19.01 -11.55 5.71
N VAL A 83 18.26 -10.55 5.24
CA VAL A 83 17.42 -9.70 6.09
C VAL A 83 16.07 -9.46 5.42
N LYS A 84 15.05 -9.21 6.22
CA LYS A 84 13.80 -8.57 5.84
C LYS A 84 13.81 -7.11 6.31
N ASP A 85 12.96 -6.30 5.70
CA ASP A 85 12.78 -4.89 6.11
C ASP A 85 12.29 -4.79 7.55
N PHE A 86 12.65 -3.71 8.24
CA PHE A 86 12.06 -3.38 9.53
C PHE A 86 10.58 -3.05 9.36
N ASN A 87 9.74 -3.63 10.21
CA ASN A 87 8.34 -3.26 10.34
C ASN A 87 7.94 -3.35 11.81
N SER A 88 7.17 -2.38 12.29
CA SER A 88 6.74 -2.35 13.70
C SER A 88 7.94 -2.42 14.68
N GLY A 89 9.10 -1.91 14.28
CA GLY A 89 10.33 -1.90 15.09
C GLY A 89 11.14 -3.20 15.10
N ILE A 90 10.70 -4.23 14.38
CA ILE A 90 11.30 -5.56 14.35
C ILE A 90 11.67 -5.94 12.91
N ALA A 91 12.79 -6.63 12.74
CA ALA A 91 13.17 -7.27 11.47
C ALA A 91 13.44 -8.76 11.70
N VAL A 92 13.26 -9.54 10.63
CA VAL A 92 13.64 -10.96 10.58
C VAL A 92 14.97 -11.08 9.84
N VAL A 93 15.94 -11.75 10.43
CA VAL A 93 17.28 -11.92 9.87
C VAL A 93 17.70 -13.38 9.88
N LEU A 94 18.54 -13.75 8.92
CA LEU A 94 19.21 -15.04 8.84
C LEU A 94 20.68 -14.85 9.20
N HIS A 95 21.18 -15.60 10.15
CA HIS A 95 22.61 -15.68 10.47
C HIS A 95 22.96 -17.13 10.76
N THR A 96 24.02 -17.65 10.14
CA THR A 96 24.53 -19.00 10.41
C THR A 96 23.41 -20.05 10.38
N GLU A 97 22.63 -20.03 9.31
CA GLU A 97 21.50 -20.93 9.03
C GLU A 97 20.27 -20.80 9.97
N GLU A 98 20.29 -19.89 10.93
CA GLU A 98 19.19 -19.64 11.84
C GLU A 98 18.44 -18.33 11.52
N TRP A 99 17.11 -18.41 11.41
CA TRP A 99 16.25 -17.24 11.35
C TRP A 99 15.89 -16.77 12.76
N PHE A 100 15.96 -15.47 13.04
CA PHE A 100 15.49 -14.88 14.30
C PHE A 100 15.07 -13.43 14.13
N TYR A 101 14.41 -12.89 15.16
CA TYR A 101 13.99 -11.50 15.22
C TYR A 101 15.07 -10.62 15.83
N ILE A 102 15.19 -9.39 15.33
CA ILE A 102 16.00 -8.35 15.94
C ILE A 102 15.20 -7.06 16.11
N ASN A 103 15.54 -6.28 17.13
CA ASN A 103 15.08 -4.90 17.23
C ASN A 103 15.99 -3.95 16.43
N LYS A 104 15.64 -2.66 16.41
CA LYS A 104 16.39 -1.60 15.70
C LYS A 104 17.84 -1.40 16.16
N LYS A 105 18.20 -1.87 17.35
CA LYS A 105 19.60 -1.85 17.85
C LYS A 105 20.38 -3.09 17.42
N GLY A 106 19.74 -4.05 16.74
CA GLY A 106 20.33 -5.32 16.36
C GLY A 106 20.36 -6.35 17.49
N GLU A 107 19.66 -6.10 18.60
CA GLU A 107 19.53 -7.05 19.70
C GLU A 107 18.55 -8.15 19.31
N ARG A 108 18.93 -9.40 19.55
CA ARG A 108 18.10 -10.58 19.27
C ARG A 108 16.87 -10.60 20.19
N LEU A 109 15.70 -10.83 19.60
CA LEU A 109 14.43 -10.99 20.30
C LEU A 109 14.02 -12.47 20.24
N THR A 110 13.54 -12.99 21.37
CA THR A 110 13.00 -14.35 21.49
C THR A 110 11.52 -14.27 21.82
N PHE A 111 10.71 -15.00 21.07
CA PHE A 111 9.27 -15.13 21.28
C PHE A 111 8.91 -16.60 21.52
N ALA A 112 7.64 -16.87 21.84
CA ALA A 112 7.12 -18.22 21.97
C ALA A 112 7.43 -19.06 20.71
N GLU A 113 7.77 -20.34 20.92
CA GLU A 113 8.12 -21.24 19.83
C GLU A 113 6.96 -21.38 18.82
N THR A 114 7.31 -21.26 17.54
CA THR A 114 6.41 -21.39 16.39
C THR A 114 7.18 -22.15 15.33
N GLU A 115 6.49 -22.98 14.55
CA GLU A 115 7.10 -23.80 13.48
C GLU A 115 7.86 -22.96 12.44
N LYS A 116 7.48 -21.68 12.30
CA LYS A 116 8.07 -20.75 11.36
C LYS A 116 8.03 -19.32 11.86
N ILE A 117 9.06 -18.56 11.47
CA ILE A 117 9.19 -17.13 11.70
C ILE A 117 8.61 -16.34 10.54
N PHE A 118 7.75 -15.38 10.85
CA PHE A 118 7.10 -14.48 9.89
C PHE A 118 7.44 -13.02 10.19
N ASP A 119 7.52 -12.19 9.17
CA ASP A 119 7.71 -10.75 9.31
C ASP A 119 6.54 -10.09 10.03
N PHE A 120 6.86 -9.04 10.79
CA PHE A 120 5.85 -8.16 11.35
C PHE A 120 5.23 -7.31 10.24
N ASN A 121 3.93 -7.07 10.31
CA ASN A 121 3.21 -6.12 9.48
C ASN A 121 2.09 -5.49 10.31
N GLN A 122 2.02 -4.16 10.34
CA GLN A 122 0.96 -3.42 11.06
C GLN A 122 0.79 -3.85 12.54
N GLY A 123 1.92 -4.09 13.22
CA GLY A 123 1.95 -4.38 14.65
C GLY A 123 1.66 -5.85 15.01
N VAL A 124 1.67 -6.78 14.06
CA VAL A 124 1.57 -8.23 14.35
C VAL A 124 2.44 -9.06 13.41
N ALA A 125 2.82 -10.26 13.86
CA ALA A 125 3.38 -11.32 13.02
C ALA A 125 2.51 -12.57 13.13
N PHE A 126 2.55 -13.41 12.10
CA PHE A 126 1.86 -14.71 12.14
C PHE A 126 2.65 -15.71 13.00
N ILE A 127 1.93 -16.53 13.75
CA ILE A 127 2.47 -17.75 14.39
C ILE A 127 1.72 -18.96 13.88
N ARG A 128 2.36 -20.12 13.86
CA ARG A 128 1.77 -21.36 13.38
C ARG A 128 1.96 -22.50 14.37
N ASN A 129 0.91 -23.30 14.47
CA ASN A 129 0.93 -24.60 15.11
C ASN A 129 0.09 -25.54 14.23
N ALA A 130 0.73 -26.56 13.68
CA ALA A 130 0.20 -27.42 12.65
C ALA A 130 -0.39 -26.61 11.48
N ASN A 131 -1.64 -26.88 11.11
CA ASN A 131 -2.33 -26.21 10.02
C ASN A 131 -3.02 -24.89 10.42
N LYS A 132 -2.86 -24.44 11.68
CA LYS A 132 -3.52 -23.24 12.18
C LYS A 132 -2.57 -22.06 12.29
N VAL A 133 -3.13 -20.88 12.03
CA VAL A 133 -2.45 -19.59 12.06
C VAL A 133 -3.04 -18.74 13.18
N GLY A 134 -2.16 -18.11 13.95
CA GLY A 134 -2.44 -17.14 15.01
C GLY A 134 -1.60 -15.88 14.83
N LEU A 135 -1.61 -15.00 15.83
CA LEU A 135 -0.91 -13.72 15.82
C LEU A 135 -0.15 -13.47 17.11
N ILE A 136 1.02 -12.86 16.98
CA ILE A 136 1.79 -12.25 18.07
C ILE A 136 1.99 -10.76 17.82
N ASN A 137 2.13 -9.97 18.88
CA ASN A 137 2.49 -8.56 18.81
C ASN A 137 4.02 -8.36 19.03
N PRO A 138 4.56 -7.13 18.86
CA PRO A 138 5.99 -6.85 19.02
C PRO A 138 6.56 -7.09 20.43
N SER A 139 5.72 -7.17 21.48
CA SER A 139 6.17 -7.57 22.82
C SER A 139 6.25 -9.08 23.01
N GLY A 140 5.87 -9.88 21.99
CA GLY A 140 5.86 -11.33 22.04
C GLY A 140 4.60 -11.95 22.63
N GLU A 141 3.58 -11.15 22.93
CA GLU A 141 2.30 -11.64 23.43
C GLU A 141 1.47 -12.26 22.30
N VAL A 142 0.90 -13.44 22.56
CA VAL A 142 -0.02 -14.12 21.65
C VAL A 142 -1.39 -13.44 21.71
N VAL A 143 -1.63 -12.48 20.82
CA VAL A 143 -2.91 -11.76 20.70
C VAL A 143 -4.01 -12.58 20.02
N LEU A 144 -3.62 -13.63 19.28
CA LEU A 144 -4.56 -14.62 18.73
C LEU A 144 -3.88 -15.98 18.72
N LYS A 145 -4.39 -16.94 19.50
CA LYS A 145 -3.89 -18.32 19.45
C LYS A 145 -4.10 -18.92 18.05
N PRO A 146 -3.25 -19.84 17.57
CA PRO A 146 -3.44 -20.53 16.29
C PRO A 146 -4.86 -21.12 16.17
N THR A 147 -5.69 -20.51 15.33
CA THR A 147 -7.14 -20.79 15.26
C THR A 147 -7.65 -20.95 13.82
N TYR A 148 -7.10 -20.16 12.89
CA TYR A 148 -7.59 -20.06 11.51
C TYR A 148 -6.74 -20.88 10.54
N ASP A 149 -7.34 -21.42 9.49
CA ASP A 149 -6.59 -22.12 8.43
C ASP A 149 -5.76 -21.13 7.60
N ILE A 150 -6.31 -19.93 7.38
CA ILE A 150 -5.66 -18.84 6.64
C ILE A 150 -5.93 -17.51 7.34
N ILE A 151 -4.90 -16.69 7.47
CA ILE A 151 -5.01 -15.25 7.72
C ILE A 151 -4.35 -14.54 6.54
N LYS A 152 -5.09 -13.70 5.83
CA LYS A 152 -4.54 -12.86 4.74
C LYS A 152 -3.71 -11.72 5.34
N PRO A 153 -2.77 -11.11 4.59
CA PRO A 153 -2.06 -9.92 5.05
C PRO A 153 -3.03 -8.85 5.55
N PHE A 154 -2.61 -8.14 6.60
CA PHE A 154 -3.41 -7.04 7.13
C PHE A 154 -3.44 -5.89 6.14
N GLU A 155 -4.58 -5.21 6.03
CA GLU A 155 -4.78 -3.98 5.27
C GLU A 155 -5.58 -3.02 6.16
N ASN A 156 -5.01 -1.86 6.50
CA ASN A 156 -5.63 -0.86 7.39
C ASN A 156 -6.08 -1.42 8.75
N GLY A 157 -5.31 -2.34 9.33
CA GLY A 157 -5.62 -2.96 10.63
C GLY A 157 -6.63 -4.11 10.61
N PHE A 158 -7.07 -4.56 9.42
CA PHE A 158 -8.00 -5.68 9.26
C PHE A 158 -7.39 -6.80 8.42
N ALA A 159 -7.73 -8.05 8.72
CA ALA A 159 -7.34 -9.21 7.92
C ALA A 159 -8.54 -10.11 7.68
N ARG A 160 -8.64 -10.63 6.46
CA ARG A 160 -9.57 -11.71 6.11
C ARG A 160 -9.04 -13.02 6.64
N VAL A 161 -9.90 -13.80 7.27
CA VAL A 161 -9.55 -15.09 7.87
C VAL A 161 -10.44 -16.20 7.34
N LYS A 162 -9.88 -17.41 7.19
CA LYS A 162 -10.61 -18.60 6.77
C LYS A 162 -10.59 -19.64 7.90
N LYS A 163 -11.75 -20.24 8.19
CA LYS A 163 -11.89 -21.42 9.06
C LYS A 163 -12.86 -22.41 8.41
N GLY A 164 -12.41 -23.62 8.11
CA GLY A 164 -13.16 -24.54 7.25
C GLY A 164 -13.41 -23.89 5.90
N ASP A 165 -14.64 -23.90 5.40
CA ASP A 165 -14.99 -23.29 4.11
C ASP A 165 -15.35 -21.81 4.20
N PHE A 166 -15.46 -21.27 5.42
CA PHE A 166 -16.00 -19.93 5.65
C PHE A 166 -14.93 -18.89 5.91
N TRP A 167 -15.22 -17.67 5.47
CA TRP A 167 -14.43 -16.48 5.63
C TRP A 167 -15.09 -15.51 6.61
N GLY A 168 -14.24 -14.75 7.30
CA GLY A 168 -14.62 -13.61 8.14
C GLY A 168 -13.49 -12.57 8.15
N VAL A 169 -13.57 -11.60 9.06
CA VAL A 169 -12.57 -10.54 9.22
C VAL A 169 -12.26 -10.32 10.69
N ILE A 170 -10.97 -10.17 11.00
CA ILE A 170 -10.47 -9.83 12.33
C ILE A 170 -9.67 -8.52 12.32
N THR A 171 -9.51 -7.91 13.49
CA THR A 171 -8.53 -6.85 13.75
C THR A 171 -7.15 -7.42 14.05
N THR A 172 -6.13 -6.56 14.15
CA THR A 172 -4.77 -6.93 14.62
C THR A 172 -4.75 -7.49 16.04
N THR A 173 -5.77 -7.21 16.86
CA THR A 173 -5.94 -7.79 18.20
C THR A 173 -6.65 -9.14 18.20
N GLY A 174 -6.95 -9.71 17.02
CA GLY A 174 -7.70 -10.97 16.90
C GLY A 174 -9.21 -10.82 17.07
N LYS A 175 -9.74 -9.61 17.29
CA LYS A 175 -11.19 -9.39 17.45
C LYS A 175 -11.91 -9.60 16.12
N ILE A 176 -12.93 -10.46 16.11
CA ILE A 176 -13.81 -10.67 14.97
C ILE A 176 -14.68 -9.42 14.72
N VAL A 177 -14.63 -8.87 13.51
CA VAL A 177 -15.48 -7.76 13.05
C VAL A 177 -16.48 -8.18 11.97
N VAL A 178 -16.20 -9.29 11.27
CA VAL A 178 -17.14 -9.96 10.37
C VAL A 178 -17.11 -11.44 10.73
N PRO A 179 -18.25 -12.04 11.13
CA PRO A 179 -18.32 -13.45 11.51
C PRO A 179 -17.78 -14.39 10.43
N VAL A 180 -17.29 -15.56 10.85
CA VAL A 180 -16.65 -16.54 9.96
C VAL A 180 -17.71 -17.53 9.46
N GLU A 181 -18.61 -17.03 8.61
CA GLU A 181 -19.79 -17.76 8.12
C GLU A 181 -20.11 -17.50 6.64
N TYR A 182 -19.22 -16.81 5.93
CA TYR A 182 -19.44 -16.39 4.54
C TYR A 182 -18.61 -17.20 3.56
N GLN A 183 -19.15 -17.58 2.39
CA GLN A 183 -18.38 -18.25 1.34
C GLN A 183 -17.25 -17.35 0.80
N SER A 184 -17.46 -16.03 0.77
CA SER A 184 -16.42 -15.07 0.43
C SER A 184 -16.60 -13.73 1.17
N VAL A 185 -15.49 -13.05 1.45
CA VAL A 185 -15.47 -11.73 2.10
C VAL A 185 -14.44 -10.82 1.41
N GLY A 186 -14.83 -9.57 1.13
CA GLY A 186 -13.98 -8.52 0.60
C GLY A 186 -13.12 -7.83 1.67
N ASN A 187 -12.44 -6.76 1.28
CA ASN A 187 -11.67 -5.94 2.22
C ASN A 187 -12.60 -5.06 3.06
N TYR A 188 -12.35 -5.01 4.37
CA TYR A 188 -13.14 -4.22 5.31
C TYR A 188 -12.79 -2.74 5.19
N ASN A 189 -13.79 -1.90 4.91
CA ASN A 189 -13.60 -0.47 4.73
C ASN A 189 -14.64 0.30 5.54
N LYS A 190 -14.22 1.04 6.57
CA LYS A 190 -15.09 1.96 7.35
C LYS A 190 -16.45 1.36 7.77
N GLY A 191 -16.48 0.09 8.21
CA GLY A 191 -17.71 -0.55 8.69
C GLY A 191 -18.59 -1.18 7.61
N VAL A 192 -18.10 -1.28 6.39
CA VAL A 192 -18.77 -1.97 5.28
C VAL A 192 -17.82 -2.94 4.58
N VAL A 193 -18.36 -4.08 4.16
CA VAL A 193 -17.65 -5.08 3.36
C VAL A 193 -18.64 -5.82 2.46
N GLN A 194 -18.19 -6.24 1.29
CA GLN A 194 -18.97 -7.15 0.44
C GLN A 194 -18.74 -8.60 0.90
N VAL A 195 -19.80 -9.39 0.93
CA VAL A 195 -19.75 -10.80 1.33
C VAL A 195 -20.63 -11.63 0.41
N GLU A 196 -20.38 -12.92 0.38
CA GLU A 196 -21.22 -13.92 -0.27
C GLU A 196 -21.73 -14.88 0.80
N LYS A 197 -23.05 -15.02 0.87
CA LYS A 197 -23.72 -15.97 1.76
C LYS A 197 -24.74 -16.77 0.95
N ASP A 198 -24.66 -18.09 1.03
CA ASP A 198 -25.61 -19.03 0.40
C ASP A 198 -25.79 -18.80 -1.12
N GLY A 199 -24.70 -18.45 -1.80
CA GLY A 199 -24.68 -18.16 -3.24
C GLY A 199 -25.17 -16.75 -3.62
N GLU A 200 -25.55 -15.93 -2.64
CA GLU A 200 -25.97 -14.55 -2.86
C GLU A 200 -24.88 -13.55 -2.45
N PHE A 201 -24.55 -12.64 -3.36
CA PHE A 201 -23.70 -11.49 -3.02
C PHE A 201 -24.49 -10.43 -2.27
N GLY A 202 -23.88 -9.85 -1.25
CA GLY A 202 -24.49 -8.80 -0.46
C GLY A 202 -23.49 -7.92 0.26
N VAL A 203 -24.02 -7.07 1.13
CA VAL A 203 -23.25 -6.12 1.92
C VAL A 203 -23.41 -6.48 3.38
N PHE A 204 -22.29 -6.59 4.09
CA PHE A 204 -22.28 -6.66 5.54
C PHE A 204 -21.93 -5.29 6.11
N THR A 205 -22.83 -4.74 6.93
CA THR A 205 -22.61 -3.49 7.65
C THR A 205 -23.38 -3.48 8.96
N LYS A 206 -22.82 -2.82 9.98
CA LYS A 206 -23.44 -2.72 11.32
C LYS A 206 -23.87 -4.08 11.90
N GLY A 207 -23.06 -5.12 11.67
CA GLY A 207 -23.33 -6.48 12.17
C GLY A 207 -24.38 -7.27 11.38
N LYS A 208 -24.89 -6.75 10.25
CA LYS A 208 -25.98 -7.36 9.48
C LYS A 208 -25.57 -7.58 8.03
N PHE A 209 -25.86 -8.76 7.50
CA PHE A 209 -25.81 -9.07 6.08
C PHE A 209 -27.11 -8.60 5.40
N LYS A 210 -26.98 -7.98 4.22
CA LYS A 210 -28.08 -7.65 3.33
C LYS A 210 -27.75 -8.14 1.91
N PRO A 211 -28.50 -9.12 1.35
CA PRO A 211 -28.29 -9.55 -0.02
C PRO A 211 -28.61 -8.43 -1.03
N VAL A 212 -27.96 -8.46 -2.18
CA VAL A 212 -28.26 -7.56 -3.31
C VAL A 212 -28.74 -8.39 -4.50
N GLU A 213 -30.03 -8.30 -4.77
CA GLU A 213 -30.73 -9.20 -5.69
C GLU A 213 -30.18 -9.18 -7.13
N GLY A 214 -29.87 -10.38 -7.63
CA GLY A 214 -29.42 -10.62 -9.01
C GLY A 214 -28.02 -10.11 -9.32
N VAL A 215 -27.22 -9.77 -8.29
CA VAL A 215 -25.83 -9.36 -8.47
C VAL A 215 -24.93 -10.58 -8.62
N GLU A 216 -24.13 -10.60 -9.69
CA GLU A 216 -23.14 -11.63 -9.99
C GLU A 216 -21.83 -11.46 -9.21
N LYS A 217 -21.52 -10.22 -8.79
CA LYS A 217 -20.31 -9.87 -8.05
C LYS A 217 -20.36 -8.45 -7.47
N ILE A 218 -19.77 -8.25 -6.30
CA ILE A 218 -19.50 -6.94 -5.70
C ILE A 218 -17.99 -6.80 -5.48
N TRP A 219 -17.41 -5.64 -5.79
CA TRP A 219 -16.01 -5.32 -5.47
C TRP A 219 -15.92 -4.48 -4.20
N ASP A 220 -14.71 -4.29 -3.69
CA ASP A 220 -14.50 -3.57 -2.43
C ASP A 220 -15.03 -2.13 -2.48
N PHE A 221 -15.55 -1.69 -1.34
CA PHE A 221 -16.07 -0.34 -1.16
C PHE A 221 -14.93 0.68 -1.17
N SER A 222 -15.17 1.80 -1.84
CA SER A 222 -14.35 3.01 -1.76
C SER A 222 -15.24 4.24 -1.75
N GLU A 223 -14.95 5.17 -0.85
CA GLU A 223 -15.73 6.40 -0.66
C GLU A 223 -17.25 6.22 -0.52
N GLY A 224 -17.67 5.10 0.09
CA GLY A 224 -19.07 4.77 0.35
C GLY A 224 -19.80 4.03 -0.76
N LEU A 225 -19.14 3.76 -1.90
CA LEU A 225 -19.71 3.04 -3.03
C LEU A 225 -18.85 1.83 -3.41
N ALA A 226 -19.48 0.78 -3.92
CA ALA A 226 -18.83 -0.36 -4.55
C ALA A 226 -19.37 -0.51 -5.97
N TYR A 227 -18.52 -0.83 -6.94
CA TYR A 227 -19.05 -1.28 -8.23
C TYR A 227 -19.51 -2.73 -8.11
N ALA A 228 -20.62 -3.03 -8.76
CA ALA A 228 -21.27 -4.33 -8.73
C ALA A 228 -21.67 -4.74 -10.15
N LYS A 229 -21.65 -6.05 -10.41
CA LYS A 229 -21.96 -6.63 -11.70
C LYS A 229 -23.34 -7.28 -11.67
N LYS A 230 -24.20 -6.92 -12.61
CA LYS A 230 -25.50 -7.52 -12.85
C LYS A 230 -25.74 -7.59 -14.35
N GLU A 231 -26.20 -8.73 -14.84
CA GLU A 231 -26.47 -9.00 -16.26
C GLU A 231 -25.29 -8.61 -17.17
N LYS A 232 -24.08 -9.04 -16.79
CA LYS A 232 -22.82 -8.73 -17.50
C LYS A 232 -22.44 -7.24 -17.57
N LYS A 233 -23.19 -6.35 -16.93
CA LYS A 233 -22.90 -4.90 -16.86
C LYS A 233 -22.53 -4.48 -15.44
N ILE A 234 -21.83 -3.37 -15.34
CA ILE A 234 -21.32 -2.79 -14.10
C ILE A 234 -22.07 -1.52 -13.79
N GLY A 235 -22.53 -1.41 -12.55
CA GLY A 235 -23.07 -0.20 -11.94
C GLY A 235 -22.43 -0.01 -10.57
N PHE A 236 -23.02 0.85 -9.73
CA PHE A 236 -22.51 1.12 -8.39
C PHE A 236 -23.63 1.05 -7.36
N ILE A 237 -23.32 0.41 -6.23
CA ILE A 237 -24.19 0.29 -5.07
C ILE A 237 -23.61 1.05 -3.87
N ASN A 238 -24.47 1.49 -2.96
CA ASN A 238 -24.07 2.06 -1.68
C ASN A 238 -23.92 0.99 -0.58
N ALA A 239 -23.52 1.43 0.62
CA ALA A 239 -23.36 0.55 1.79
C ALA A 239 -24.68 -0.09 2.29
N GLN A 240 -25.82 0.35 1.78
CA GLN A 240 -27.12 -0.28 2.01
C GLN A 240 -27.47 -1.29 0.90
N GLY A 241 -26.57 -1.55 -0.05
CA GLY A 241 -26.82 -2.46 -1.17
C GLY A 241 -27.75 -1.90 -2.25
N ASN A 242 -28.12 -0.62 -2.19
CA ASN A 242 -29.00 0.01 -3.18
C ASN A 242 -28.17 0.53 -4.36
N TRP A 243 -28.65 0.35 -5.59
CA TRP A 243 -28.05 0.94 -6.78
C TRP A 243 -28.10 2.47 -6.71
N VAL A 244 -26.94 3.11 -6.82
CA VAL A 244 -26.80 4.56 -7.00
C VAL A 244 -26.57 4.89 -8.47
N VAL A 245 -25.89 3.99 -9.18
CA VAL A 245 -25.69 4.07 -10.63
C VAL A 245 -26.09 2.72 -11.23
N ALA A 246 -27.06 2.73 -12.13
CA ALA A 246 -27.57 1.51 -12.75
C ALA A 246 -26.47 0.74 -13.53
N PRO A 247 -26.56 -0.59 -13.64
CA PRO A 247 -25.58 -1.40 -14.34
C PRO A 247 -25.65 -1.20 -15.85
N ILE A 248 -24.87 -0.26 -16.38
CA ILE A 248 -24.82 0.08 -17.80
C ILE A 248 -23.41 0.00 -18.41
N TYR A 249 -22.36 -0.04 -17.59
CA TYR A 249 -20.97 0.01 -18.04
C TYR A 249 -20.40 -1.39 -18.29
N LYS A 250 -19.40 -1.49 -19.16
CA LYS A 250 -18.70 -2.78 -19.40
C LYS A 250 -17.66 -3.09 -18.32
N LYS A 251 -17.01 -2.04 -17.80
CA LYS A 251 -15.96 -2.11 -16.76
C LYS A 251 -16.02 -0.84 -15.92
N ALA A 252 -15.53 -0.94 -14.68
CA ALA A 252 -15.33 0.19 -13.80
C ALA A 252 -14.08 -0.04 -12.94
N LYS A 253 -13.54 1.03 -12.35
CA LYS A 253 -12.68 0.97 -11.16
C LYS A 253 -13.36 1.71 -10.01
N MET A 254 -12.81 1.58 -8.82
CA MET A 254 -13.35 2.20 -7.61
C MET A 254 -13.40 3.73 -7.70
N PHE A 255 -14.29 4.34 -6.92
CA PHE A 255 -14.29 5.79 -6.71
C PHE A 255 -13.02 6.22 -5.95
N LYS A 256 -12.41 7.30 -6.40
CA LYS A 256 -11.37 8.03 -5.66
C LYS A 256 -11.41 9.50 -6.04
N ASN A 257 -11.35 10.37 -5.03
CA ASN A 257 -11.56 11.81 -5.14
C ASN A 257 -12.85 12.20 -5.89
N GLY A 258 -13.93 11.48 -5.59
CA GLY A 258 -15.27 11.76 -6.10
C GLY A 258 -15.57 11.27 -7.52
N LEU A 259 -14.58 10.71 -8.22
CA LEU A 259 -14.73 10.21 -9.60
C LEU A 259 -14.37 8.72 -9.69
N ALA A 260 -15.05 8.01 -10.59
CA ALA A 260 -14.73 6.63 -10.95
C ALA A 260 -14.53 6.51 -12.47
N PRO A 261 -13.44 5.87 -12.93
CA PRO A 261 -13.27 5.57 -14.34
C PRO A 261 -14.18 4.41 -14.72
N VAL A 262 -14.91 4.56 -15.82
CA VAL A 262 -15.89 3.60 -16.33
C VAL A 262 -15.75 3.43 -17.83
N VAL A 263 -16.06 2.24 -18.34
CA VAL A 263 -16.04 1.94 -19.78
C VAL A 263 -17.45 1.91 -20.33
N LEU A 264 -17.73 2.81 -21.26
CA LEU A 264 -18.91 2.77 -22.11
C LEU A 264 -18.48 2.41 -23.53
N LYS A 265 -19.12 1.39 -24.11
CA LYS A 265 -18.75 0.78 -25.41
C LYS A 265 -17.31 0.23 -25.46
N LYS A 266 -16.30 1.08 -25.71
CA LYS A 266 -14.88 0.67 -25.88
C LYS A 266 -13.89 1.55 -25.11
N ASN A 267 -14.27 2.76 -24.74
CA ASN A 267 -13.36 3.75 -24.18
C ASN A 267 -13.69 4.04 -22.71
N TRP A 268 -12.68 4.45 -21.98
CA TRP A 268 -12.79 4.95 -20.61
C TRP A 268 -13.19 6.42 -20.59
N GLY A 269 -14.09 6.75 -19.68
CA GLY A 269 -14.44 8.10 -19.23
C GLY A 269 -14.60 8.09 -17.71
N TYR A 270 -15.07 9.20 -17.12
CA TYR A 270 -15.24 9.31 -15.67
C TYR A 270 -16.62 9.81 -15.30
N ILE A 271 -17.18 9.21 -14.26
CA ILE A 271 -18.44 9.61 -13.65
C ILE A 271 -18.23 10.09 -12.22
N ASN A 272 -19.12 10.97 -11.75
CA ASN A 272 -19.23 11.27 -10.34
C ASN A 272 -20.07 10.21 -9.60
N LYS A 273 -20.23 10.38 -8.29
CA LYS A 273 -20.97 9.46 -7.42
C LYS A 273 -22.47 9.35 -7.75
N GLN A 274 -23.04 10.31 -8.46
CA GLN A 274 -24.42 10.29 -8.95
C GLN A 274 -24.55 9.64 -10.34
N GLY A 275 -23.45 9.18 -10.93
CA GLY A 275 -23.44 8.59 -12.28
C GLY A 275 -23.40 9.61 -13.42
N LYS A 276 -23.30 10.91 -13.12
CA LYS A 276 -23.14 11.94 -14.15
C LYS A 276 -21.74 11.82 -14.77
N VAL A 277 -21.68 11.80 -16.09
CA VAL A 277 -20.42 11.86 -16.84
C VAL A 277 -19.78 13.23 -16.60
N ILE A 278 -18.55 13.22 -16.09
CA ILE A 278 -17.73 14.42 -15.86
C ILE A 278 -16.63 14.53 -16.91
N ILE A 279 -16.13 13.38 -17.38
CA ILE A 279 -15.09 13.32 -18.41
C ILE A 279 -15.51 12.29 -19.45
N ASP A 280 -15.52 12.70 -20.71
CA ASP A 280 -16.01 11.90 -21.83
C ASP A 280 -15.18 10.65 -22.10
N PHE A 281 -15.80 9.71 -22.82
CA PHE A 281 -15.27 8.38 -23.11
C PHE A 281 -14.24 8.39 -24.26
N ASN A 282 -13.10 9.02 -24.02
CA ASN A 282 -12.08 9.28 -25.06
C ASN A 282 -10.75 8.55 -24.83
N TYR A 283 -10.61 7.77 -23.74
CA TYR A 283 -9.33 7.13 -23.39
C TYR A 283 -9.33 5.62 -23.64
N ARG A 284 -8.19 5.08 -24.09
CA ARG A 284 -7.97 3.63 -24.25
C ARG A 284 -7.80 2.93 -22.90
N ASP A 285 -7.26 3.64 -21.92
CA ASP A 285 -7.15 3.21 -20.52
C ASP A 285 -7.17 4.43 -19.60
N ALA A 286 -7.62 4.24 -18.36
CA ALA A 286 -7.77 5.29 -17.36
C ALA A 286 -7.60 4.70 -15.96
N GLU A 287 -6.76 5.32 -15.14
CA GLU A 287 -6.60 4.97 -13.73
C GLU A 287 -7.46 5.86 -12.81
N VAL A 288 -7.61 5.46 -11.56
CA VAL A 288 -8.33 6.28 -10.57
C VAL A 288 -7.59 7.59 -10.29
N PHE A 289 -8.31 8.63 -9.90
CA PHE A 289 -7.69 9.89 -9.47
C PHE A 289 -6.84 9.68 -8.20
N SER A 290 -5.63 10.22 -8.19
CA SER A 290 -4.79 10.34 -7.00
C SER A 290 -5.33 11.40 -6.03
N ASN A 291 -4.83 11.39 -4.78
CA ASN A 291 -5.13 12.47 -3.81
C ASN A 291 -4.58 13.82 -4.26
N ASP A 292 -3.60 13.81 -5.17
CA ASP A 292 -3.06 14.97 -5.85
C ASP A 292 -3.93 15.44 -7.03
N GLU A 293 -5.17 14.95 -7.11
CA GLU A 293 -6.22 15.33 -8.08
C GLU A 293 -5.89 15.11 -9.56
N LEU A 294 -4.86 14.30 -9.85
CA LEU A 294 -4.51 13.88 -11.20
C LEU A 294 -4.78 12.40 -11.42
N ALA A 295 -5.25 12.05 -12.61
CA ALA A 295 -5.46 10.68 -13.04
C ALA A 295 -4.62 10.33 -14.28
N PRO A 296 -3.86 9.21 -14.25
CA PRO A 296 -3.23 8.69 -15.46
C PRO A 296 -4.26 8.26 -16.51
N VAL A 297 -4.10 8.73 -17.74
CA VAL A 297 -4.92 8.33 -18.89
C VAL A 297 -4.05 7.95 -20.09
N LYS A 298 -4.55 6.99 -20.87
CA LYS A 298 -3.87 6.45 -22.05
C LYS A 298 -4.64 6.81 -23.31
N ILE A 299 -4.05 7.66 -24.15
CA ILE A 299 -4.64 8.08 -25.43
C ILE A 299 -4.09 7.21 -26.58
N GLY A 300 -2.80 6.87 -26.54
CA GLY A 300 -2.12 6.05 -27.56
C GLY A 300 -1.44 4.84 -26.95
N LYS A 301 -0.11 4.74 -27.15
CA LYS A 301 0.74 3.73 -26.48
C LYS A 301 1.27 4.24 -25.13
N THR A 302 1.30 5.55 -24.94
CA THR A 302 1.82 6.26 -23.77
C THR A 302 0.71 6.82 -22.87
N TRP A 303 1.11 7.14 -21.64
CA TRP A 303 0.28 7.71 -20.59
C TRP A 303 0.60 9.18 -20.39
N GLY A 304 -0.44 9.98 -20.15
CA GLY A 304 -0.38 11.35 -19.63
C GLY A 304 -1.26 11.48 -18.39
N PHE A 305 -1.43 12.69 -17.88
CA PHE A 305 -2.21 12.95 -16.68
C PHE A 305 -3.21 14.07 -16.89
N ILE A 306 -4.45 13.82 -16.47
CA ILE A 306 -5.53 14.80 -16.55
C ILE A 306 -5.96 15.23 -15.15
N ASN A 307 -6.48 16.46 -15.05
CA ASN A 307 -7.21 16.91 -13.88
C ASN A 307 -8.72 16.59 -13.99
N LYS A 308 -9.49 16.93 -12.95
CA LYS A 308 -10.95 16.69 -12.90
C LYS A 308 -11.76 17.48 -13.96
N LYS A 309 -11.17 18.49 -14.59
CA LYS A 309 -11.76 19.26 -15.70
C LYS A 309 -11.40 18.68 -17.09
N ALA A 310 -10.84 17.46 -17.13
CA ALA A 310 -10.36 16.80 -18.33
C ALA A 310 -9.18 17.50 -19.05
N VAL A 311 -8.54 18.50 -18.42
CA VAL A 311 -7.36 19.16 -18.99
C VAL A 311 -6.17 18.23 -18.84
N LEU A 312 -5.47 17.97 -19.94
CA LEU A 312 -4.21 17.22 -19.97
C LEU A 312 -3.11 18.09 -19.37
N VAL A 313 -2.86 17.92 -18.06
CA VAL A 313 -1.84 18.68 -17.32
C VAL A 313 -0.44 18.20 -17.69
N ILE A 314 -0.28 16.89 -17.89
CA ILE A 314 1.01 16.29 -18.27
C ILE A 314 0.81 15.50 -19.56
N PRO A 315 1.61 15.79 -20.62
CA PRO A 315 1.43 15.18 -21.92
C PRO A 315 1.66 13.67 -21.90
N ASN A 316 1.11 12.99 -22.90
CA ASN A 316 1.19 11.55 -23.07
C ASN A 316 2.58 11.09 -23.56
N LEU A 317 3.57 11.15 -22.69
CA LEU A 317 4.98 10.83 -23.00
C LEU A 317 5.52 9.63 -22.23
N TYR A 318 4.78 9.14 -21.22
CA TYR A 318 5.34 8.23 -20.23
C TYR A 318 4.80 6.80 -20.33
N GLN A 319 5.61 5.85 -19.88
CA GLN A 319 5.13 4.56 -19.40
C GLN A 319 5.00 4.65 -17.88
N ILE A 320 3.92 4.09 -17.32
CA ILE A 320 3.68 4.08 -15.87
C ILE A 320 3.57 2.66 -15.32
N THR A 321 3.87 1.65 -16.15
CA THR A 321 3.74 0.24 -15.79
C THR A 321 5.00 -0.49 -16.25
N ALA A 322 5.89 -0.75 -15.31
CA ALA A 322 6.95 -1.75 -15.41
C ALA A 322 7.44 -2.09 -13.98
N GLY A 323 7.83 -3.35 -13.80
CA GLY A 323 8.00 -4.02 -12.51
C GLY A 323 8.81 -3.26 -11.45
N SER A 324 8.51 -3.59 -10.18
CA SER A 324 9.28 -3.22 -9.00
C SER A 324 10.41 -4.26 -8.79
N PHE A 325 11.45 -3.90 -8.05
CA PHE A 325 12.42 -4.86 -7.50
C PHE A 325 11.76 -5.90 -6.57
N ASN A 326 10.57 -5.57 -6.06
CA ASN A 326 9.71 -6.50 -5.33
C ASN A 326 8.79 -7.27 -6.29
N PHE A 327 9.09 -8.56 -6.49
CA PHE A 327 8.29 -9.51 -7.27
C PHE A 327 6.85 -9.72 -6.74
N PHE A 328 6.49 -9.12 -5.61
CA PHE A 328 5.21 -9.32 -4.91
C PHE A 328 4.32 -8.08 -4.78
N SER A 329 4.68 -6.92 -5.34
CA SER A 329 3.85 -5.71 -5.23
C SER A 329 3.60 -5.04 -6.57
N SER A 330 2.32 -4.82 -6.91
CA SER A 330 1.95 -3.88 -7.96
C SER A 330 2.28 -2.47 -7.50
N SER A 331 3.21 -1.78 -8.16
CA SER A 331 3.47 -0.38 -7.87
C SER A 331 2.20 0.44 -8.17
N PRO A 332 1.68 1.22 -7.21
CA PRO A 332 0.55 2.10 -7.47
C PRO A 332 0.88 3.05 -8.63
N LYS A 333 -0.07 3.18 -9.56
CA LYS A 333 0.03 4.09 -10.70
C LYS A 333 -0.51 5.46 -10.30
N GLY A 334 0.16 6.51 -10.76
CA GLY A 334 -0.28 7.88 -10.54
C GLY A 334 0.57 8.61 -9.50
N PHE A 335 0.03 9.74 -9.03
CA PHE A 335 0.67 10.57 -8.02
C PHE A 335 0.41 10.03 -6.60
N ILE A 336 1.44 10.15 -5.77
CA ILE A 336 1.43 9.83 -4.35
C ILE A 336 2.20 10.94 -3.65
N ASN A 337 1.48 11.79 -2.91
CA ASN A 337 2.05 12.88 -2.12
C ASN A 337 2.93 13.81 -2.97
N GLY A 338 2.37 14.28 -4.10
CA GLY A 338 2.98 15.25 -5.02
C GLY A 338 3.91 14.67 -6.08
N VAL A 339 4.20 13.36 -6.04
CA VAL A 339 5.18 12.74 -6.94
C VAL A 339 4.61 11.53 -7.67
N ALA A 340 4.91 11.40 -8.97
CA ALA A 340 4.61 10.20 -9.75
C ALA A 340 5.89 9.56 -10.27
N ARG A 341 6.03 8.23 -10.11
CA ARG A 341 7.06 7.42 -10.76
C ARG A 341 6.67 7.16 -12.20
N VAL A 342 7.54 7.51 -13.14
CA VAL A 342 7.31 7.37 -14.58
C VAL A 342 8.54 6.81 -15.28
N LYS A 343 8.35 6.24 -16.46
CA LYS A 343 9.40 5.71 -17.32
C LYS A 343 9.39 6.40 -18.69
N LYS A 344 10.55 6.85 -19.14
CA LYS A 344 10.78 7.48 -20.44
C LYS A 344 12.11 6.98 -21.00
N ASP A 345 12.16 6.64 -22.29
CA ASP A 345 13.39 6.19 -22.98
C ASP A 345 14.15 5.07 -22.24
N ASN A 346 13.39 4.08 -21.76
CA ASN A 346 13.86 2.94 -20.96
C ASN A 346 14.44 3.25 -19.57
N LYS A 347 14.45 4.51 -19.13
CA LYS A 347 14.89 4.93 -17.80
C LYS A 347 13.71 5.33 -16.91
N TRP A 348 13.88 5.18 -15.61
CA TRP A 348 12.90 5.55 -14.59
C TRP A 348 13.22 6.90 -13.97
N GLY A 349 12.19 7.66 -13.62
CA GLY A 349 12.33 8.94 -12.96
C GLY A 349 11.05 9.33 -12.24
N PHE A 350 11.05 10.54 -11.72
CA PHE A 350 9.92 11.10 -11.01
C PHE A 350 9.53 12.44 -11.60
N ILE A 351 8.23 12.74 -11.55
CA ILE A 351 7.69 14.02 -11.96
C ILE A 351 6.80 14.60 -10.85
N ARG A 352 6.74 15.93 -10.79
CA ARG A 352 5.78 16.68 -9.97
C ARG A 352 4.44 16.82 -10.69
N THR A 353 3.43 17.33 -9.98
CA THR A 353 2.06 17.51 -10.50
C THR A 353 1.98 18.49 -11.67
N ASP A 354 2.95 19.39 -11.82
CA ASP A 354 3.11 20.27 -12.98
C ASP A 354 3.84 19.61 -14.16
N GLY A 355 4.29 18.36 -14.00
CA GLY A 355 5.05 17.62 -15.02
C GLY A 355 6.57 17.86 -15.00
N SER A 356 7.08 18.74 -14.13
CA SER A 356 8.52 18.97 -13.98
C SER A 356 9.21 17.69 -13.49
N VAL A 357 10.35 17.38 -14.10
CA VAL A 357 11.18 16.23 -13.70
C VAL A 357 11.88 16.53 -12.37
N ILE A 358 11.95 15.52 -11.51
CA ILE A 358 12.67 15.56 -10.24
C ILE A 358 14.01 14.85 -10.44
N GLY A 359 15.11 15.59 -10.28
CA GLY A 359 16.46 15.06 -10.47
C GLY A 359 16.71 14.58 -11.89
N LYS A 360 17.37 13.42 -12.02
CA LYS A 360 17.72 12.78 -13.29
C LYS A 360 16.99 11.45 -13.48
N TRP A 361 17.25 10.79 -14.61
CA TRP A 361 16.69 9.48 -14.95
C TRP A 361 17.66 8.35 -14.58
N TYR A 362 17.12 7.27 -14.03
CA TYR A 362 17.84 6.14 -13.44
C TYR A 362 17.55 4.83 -14.19
N ASP A 363 18.40 3.81 -14.02
CA ASP A 363 18.13 2.45 -14.55
C ASP A 363 16.88 1.87 -13.89
N ASN A 364 16.70 2.17 -12.60
CA ASN A 364 15.45 1.95 -11.88
C ASN A 364 15.32 2.94 -10.71
N ALA A 365 14.09 3.13 -10.25
CA ALA A 365 13.78 3.89 -9.05
C ALA A 365 12.58 3.26 -8.36
N GLU A 366 12.50 3.26 -7.03
CA GLU A 366 11.33 2.84 -6.25
C GLU A 366 10.60 4.06 -5.69
N LEU A 367 9.34 3.90 -5.29
CA LEU A 367 8.57 5.01 -4.72
C LEU A 367 9.21 5.52 -3.41
N PHE A 368 8.98 6.80 -3.11
CA PHE A 368 9.37 7.41 -1.85
C PHE A 368 8.76 6.66 -0.66
N SER A 369 9.59 6.36 0.34
CA SER A 369 9.27 5.57 1.53
C SER A 369 9.76 6.27 2.80
N LYS A 370 9.16 5.94 3.96
CA LYS A 370 9.39 6.59 5.26
C LYS A 370 10.28 5.79 6.21
#